data_AF-A0A3C1F5J3-F1
#
_entry.id   AF-A0A3C1F5J3-F1
#
_cell.length_a   1.000
_cell.length_b   1.000
_cell.length_c   1.000
_cell.angle_alpha   90.00
_cell.angle_beta   90.00
_cell.angle_gamma   90.00
#
_symmetry.space_group_name_H-M   'P 1'
#
loop_
_entity.id
_entity.type
_entity.pdbx_description
1 polymer ?
#
loop_
_entity_poly.entity_id
_entity_poly.type
_entity_poly.pdbx_seq_one_letter_code
_entity_poly.pdbx_strand_id
1 'polypeptide(L)'
;MRISCPPTKHSCFYGIDFPTRKELIANRLSVEEICKFIGATTLGYLSLEGMLKAVSKPPGNYCTACWSGTYPIPFGGEGDKFALEKFSGQGRC
;
A
#
# COMPACT_ATOMS: atom_id res chain seq x y z
N MET A 1 -17.26 10.61 -0.91
CA MET A 1 -16.03 10.31 -0.14
C MET A 1 -14.80 10.65 -0.98
N ARG A 2 -13.78 11.24 -0.36
CA ARG A 2 -12.49 11.56 -1.01
C ARG A 2 -11.38 11.03 -0.12
N ILE A 3 -10.46 10.29 -0.73
CA ILE A 3 -9.33 9.66 -0.03
C ILE A 3 -8.07 10.43 -0.41
N SER A 4 -7.33 10.91 0.60
CA SER A 4 -6.15 11.76 0.46
C SER A 4 -4.89 11.01 -0.02
N CYS A 5 -5.02 9.72 -0.34
CA CYS A 5 -3.92 8.91 -0.85
C CYS A 5 -4.39 8.06 -2.04
N PRO A 6 -3.45 7.54 -2.84
CA PRO A 6 -3.75 6.56 -3.88
C PRO A 6 -4.29 5.25 -3.29
N PRO A 7 -4.97 4.42 -4.09
CA PRO A 7 -5.51 3.16 -3.61
C PRO A 7 -4.39 2.21 -3.14
N THR A 8 -4.39 1.83 -1.86
CA THR A 8 -3.41 0.89 -1.29
C THR A 8 -3.67 -0.52 -1.78
N LYS A 9 -2.77 -1.05 -2.62
CA LYS A 9 -2.91 -2.36 -3.29
C LYS A 9 -1.92 -3.41 -2.79
N HIS A 10 -0.88 -2.99 -2.09
CA HIS A 10 0.22 -3.85 -1.67
C HIS A 10 0.57 -3.67 -0.19
N SER A 11 0.88 -4.78 0.48
CA SER A 11 1.33 -4.79 1.89
C SER A 11 2.71 -4.14 2.02
N CYS A 12 3.00 -3.47 3.13
CA CYS A 12 4.31 -2.85 3.32
C CYS A 12 5.28 -3.83 4.00
N PHE A 13 6.54 -3.84 3.55
CA PHE A 13 7.62 -4.66 4.14
C PHE A 13 8.70 -3.79 4.79
N TYR A 14 8.42 -2.51 5.02
CA TYR A 14 9.33 -1.55 5.63
C TYR A 14 8.79 -1.02 6.97
N GLY A 15 7.93 -1.80 7.64
CA GLY A 15 7.49 -1.52 9.02
C GLY A 15 6.13 -0.84 9.17
N ILE A 16 5.38 -0.60 8.09
CA ILE A 16 3.96 -0.21 8.21
C ILE A 16 3.11 -1.48 8.24
N ASP A 17 2.32 -1.66 9.29
CA ASP A 17 1.41 -2.81 9.40
C ASP A 17 0.21 -2.65 8.46
N PHE A 18 0.29 -3.27 7.28
CA PHE A 18 -0.84 -3.41 6.37
C PHE A 18 -1.42 -4.83 6.39
N PRO A 19 -2.72 -4.99 6.11
CA PRO A 19 -3.31 -6.30 5.83
C PRO A 19 -2.60 -7.01 4.67
N THR A 20 -2.86 -8.31 4.52
CA THR A 20 -2.37 -9.07 3.37
C THR A 20 -2.97 -8.50 2.07
N ARG A 21 -2.31 -8.76 0.93
CA ARG A 21 -2.81 -8.33 -0.38
C ARG A 21 -4.25 -8.77 -0.67
N LYS A 22 -4.70 -9.91 -0.14
CA LYS A 22 -6.06 -10.45 -0.35
C LYS A 22 -7.12 -9.73 0.48
N GLU A 23 -6.73 -9.10 1.58
CA GLU A 23 -7.61 -8.35 2.48
C GLU A 23 -7.76 -6.89 2.04
N LEU A 24 -6.82 -6.37 1.25
CA LEU A 24 -6.89 -5.03 0.69
C LEU A 24 -7.99 -4.94 -0.37
N ILE A 25 -9.07 -4.21 -0.07
CA ILE A 25 -10.23 -4.06 -0.96
C ILE A 25 -9.85 -3.46 -2.33
N ALA A 26 -8.92 -2.51 -2.35
CA ALA A 26 -8.45 -1.84 -3.57
C ALA A 26 -7.59 -2.73 -4.47
N ASN A 27 -7.17 -3.90 -3.98
CA ASN A 27 -6.50 -4.93 -4.79
C ASN A 27 -7.51 -5.88 -5.46
N ARG A 28 -8.76 -5.90 -4.99
CA ARG A 28 -9.80 -6.84 -5.46
C ARG A 28 -10.90 -6.18 -6.28
N LEU A 29 -11.20 -4.93 -5.97
CA LEU A 29 -12.33 -4.19 -6.53
C LEU A 29 -11.85 -2.93 -7.26
N SER A 30 -12.58 -2.55 -8.30
CA SER A 30 -12.50 -1.25 -8.97
C SER A 30 -12.98 -0.11 -8.06
N VAL A 31 -12.69 1.14 -8.42
CA VAL A 31 -13.11 2.32 -7.64
C VAL A 31 -14.63 2.40 -7.57
N GLU A 32 -15.33 2.07 -8.65
CA GLU A 32 -16.79 2.05 -8.74
C GLU A 32 -17.40 0.99 -7.83
N GLU A 33 -16.79 -0.21 -7.78
CA GLU A 33 -17.21 -1.28 -6.89
C GLU A 33 -16.95 -0.94 -5.43
N ILE A 34 -15.79 -0.33 -5.12
CA ILE A 34 -15.50 0.14 -3.76
C ILE A 34 -16.52 1.21 -3.34
N CYS A 35 -16.86 2.15 -4.24
CA CYS A 35 -17.85 3.18 -3.99
C CYS A 35 -19.22 2.59 -3.61
N LYS A 36 -19.65 1.55 -4.33
CA LYS A 36 -20.88 0.80 -4.02
C LYS A 36 -20.76 0.04 -2.71
N PHE A 37 -19.64 -0.65 -2.48
CA PHE A 37 -19.39 -1.45 -1.28
C PHE A 37 -19.47 -0.61 0.00
N ILE A 38 -18.92 0.60 -0.01
CA ILE A 38 -18.95 1.51 1.15
C ILE A 38 -20.24 2.34 1.23
N GLY A 39 -21.15 2.23 0.26
CA GLY A 39 -22.41 2.99 0.21
C GLY A 39 -22.26 4.49 -0.06
N ALA A 40 -21.17 4.92 -0.70
CA ALA A 40 -20.95 6.33 -1.03
C ALA A 40 -21.63 6.72 -2.35
N THR A 41 -22.09 7.98 -2.44
CA THR A 41 -22.63 8.54 -3.71
C THR A 41 -21.54 8.71 -4.78
N THR A 42 -20.35 9.15 -4.37
CA THR A 42 -19.16 9.21 -5.22
C THR A 42 -17.91 8.89 -4.41
N LEU A 43 -16.90 8.31 -5.06
CA LEU A 43 -15.59 8.01 -4.49
C LEU A 43 -14.50 8.57 -5.40
N GLY A 44 -13.45 9.10 -4.79
CA GLY A 44 -12.28 9.58 -5.53
C GLY A 44 -11.03 9.39 -4.69
N TYR A 45 -9.97 8.90 -5.32
CA TYR A 45 -8.64 8.75 -4.74
C TYR A 45 -7.71 9.81 -5.30
N LEU A 46 -6.74 10.25 -4.49
CA LEU A 46 -5.64 11.06 -4.99
C LEU A 46 -4.79 10.22 -5.96
N SER A 47 -4.46 10.76 -7.13
CA SER A 47 -3.57 10.05 -8.06
C SER A 47 -2.15 9.96 -7.48
N LEU A 48 -1.42 8.90 -7.83
CA LEU A 48 -0.03 8.75 -7.39
C LEU A 48 0.84 9.93 -7.84
N GLU A 49 0.68 10.36 -9.10
CA GLU A 49 1.37 11.54 -9.62
C GLU A 49 0.97 12.83 -8.88
N GLY A 50 -0.33 13.01 -8.57
CA GLY A 50 -0.81 14.16 -7.82
C GLY A 50 -0.23 14.20 -6.41
N MET A 51 -0.13 13.04 -5.74
CA MET A 51 0.50 12.91 -4.44
C MET A 51 1.99 13.26 -4.50
N LEU A 52 2.72 12.75 -5.51
CA LEU A 52 4.15 13.01 -5.66
C LEU A 52 4.46 14.47 -6.04
N LYS A 53 3.51 15.17 -6.69
CA LYS A 53 3.60 16.62 -6.93
C LYS A 53 3.36 17.47 -5.67
N ALA A 54 2.65 16.92 -4.68
CA ALA A 54 2.31 17.64 -3.44
C ALA A 54 3.42 17.56 -2.38
N VAL A 55 4.40 16.67 -2.53
CA VAL A 55 5.53 16.50 -1.61
C VAL A 55 6.75 17.30 -2.07
N SER A 56 7.67 17.57 -1.14
CA SER A 56 8.77 18.53 -1.37
C SER A 56 9.95 18.00 -2.17
N LYS A 57 10.20 16.69 -2.16
CA LYS A 57 11.33 16.07 -2.88
C LYS A 57 10.87 15.47 -4.21
N PRO A 58 11.81 15.17 -5.13
CA PRO A 58 11.48 14.47 -6.37
C PRO A 58 10.85 13.09 -6.13
N PRO A 59 10.03 12.57 -7.07
CA PRO A 59 9.35 11.28 -6.95
C PRO A 59 10.21 10.09 -6.51
N GLY A 60 11.46 10.00 -6.97
CA GLY A 60 12.38 8.90 -6.66
C GLY A 60 12.88 8.87 -5.21
N ASN A 61 12.60 9.93 -4.44
CA ASN A 61 13.06 10.03 -3.05
C ASN A 61 12.02 9.51 -2.05
N TYR A 62 10.88 9.01 -2.54
CA TYR A 62 9.81 8.47 -1.71
C TYR A 62 9.51 7.02 -2.08
N CYS A 63 9.24 6.21 -1.07
CA CYS A 63 8.74 4.86 -1.29
C CYS A 63 7.26 4.92 -1.74
N THR A 64 6.97 4.34 -2.90
CA THR A 64 5.61 4.23 -3.46
C THR A 64 5.11 2.78 -3.49
N ALA A 65 5.80 1.85 -2.83
CA ALA A 65 5.60 0.42 -3.00
C ALA A 65 4.17 -0.04 -2.65
N CYS A 66 3.54 0.58 -1.65
CA CYS A 66 2.19 0.23 -1.20
C CYS A 66 1.10 0.51 -2.27
N TRP A 67 1.40 1.37 -3.25
CA TRP A 67 0.51 1.74 -4.36
C TRP A 67 0.97 1.18 -5.71
N SER A 68 2.28 1.22 -5.97
CA SER A 68 2.91 0.82 -7.25
C SER A 68 3.35 -0.64 -7.30
N GLY A 69 3.60 -1.25 -6.14
CA GLY A 69 4.14 -2.60 -6.01
C GLY A 69 5.65 -2.69 -6.26
N THR A 70 6.31 -1.58 -6.58
CA THR A 70 7.76 -1.50 -6.80
C THR A 70 8.46 -1.22 -5.47
N TYR A 71 9.19 -2.21 -4.95
CA TYR A 71 9.97 -2.10 -3.72
C TYR A 71 11.42 -1.78 -4.10
N PRO A 72 11.93 -0.57 -3.78
CA PRO A 72 13.28 -0.16 -4.20
C PRO A 72 14.38 -0.93 -3.47
N ILE A 73 14.08 -1.43 -2.27
CA ILE A 73 15.00 -2.23 -1.47
C ILE A 73 14.45 -3.66 -1.41
N PRO A 74 15.23 -4.68 -1.82
CA PRO A 74 14.82 -6.06 -1.68
C PRO A 74 14.63 -6.40 -0.19
N PHE A 75 13.59 -7.14 0.12
CA PHE A 75 13.34 -7.68 1.45
C PHE A 75 13.46 -9.20 1.39
N GLY A 76 14.00 -9.80 2.44
CA GLY A 76 14.21 -11.25 2.51
C GLY A 76 12.90 -11.99 2.70
N GLY A 77 12.35 -12.59 1.64
CA GLY A 77 11.21 -13.51 1.70
C GLY A 77 10.24 -13.42 0.53
N GLU A 78 9.36 -14.42 0.39
CA GLU A 78 8.12 -14.27 -0.40
C GLU A 78 7.27 -13.18 0.25
N GLY A 79 6.81 -12.19 -0.53
CA GLY A 79 6.13 -11.00 -0.05
C GLY A 79 4.76 -11.25 0.59
N ASP A 80 4.79 -11.76 1.82
CA ASP A 80 3.65 -11.99 2.70
C ASP A 80 3.71 -11.03 3.90
N LYS A 81 2.55 -10.64 4.45
CA LYS A 81 2.43 -9.69 5.58
C LYS A 81 3.36 -10.06 6.73
N PHE A 82 3.47 -11.35 7.00
CA PHE A 82 4.25 -11.92 8.09
C PHE A 82 5.76 -11.99 7.82
N ALA A 83 6.24 -11.46 6.69
CA ALA A 83 7.66 -11.52 6.33
C ALA A 83 8.56 -10.95 7.43
N LEU A 84 8.15 -9.86 8.09
CA LEU A 84 8.92 -9.26 9.19
C LEU A 84 8.62 -9.90 10.55
N GLU A 85 7.40 -10.40 10.77
CA GLU A 85 7.01 -11.05 12.02
C GLU A 85 7.68 -12.42 12.20
N LYS A 86 7.96 -13.14 11.10
CA LYS A 86 8.68 -14.43 11.11
C LYS A 86 10.13 -14.31 11.60
N PHE A 87 10.77 -13.14 11.45
CA PHE A 87 12.15 -12.92 11.93
C PHE A 87 12.24 -12.73 13.46
N SER A 88 11.14 -12.44 14.14
CA SER A 88 11.10 -12.17 15.58
C SER A 88 11.35 -13.40 16.47
N GLY A 89 11.42 -14.62 15.89
CA GLY A 89 11.52 -15.88 16.62
C GLY A 89 12.87 -16.60 16.58
N GLN A 90 13.89 -16.06 15.88
CA GLN A 90 15.22 -16.68 15.78
C GLN A 90 16.33 -15.73 16.25
N GLY A 91 16.13 -15.11 17.41
CA GLY A 91 17.24 -14.61 18.23
C GLY A 91 17.89 -15.77 18.97
N ARG A 92 18.83 -16.47 18.33
CA ARG A 92 19.88 -17.19 19.07
C ARG A 92 20.86 -16.14 19.56
N CYS A 93 20.85 -15.86 20.87
CA CYS A 93 22.07 -15.50 21.59
C CYS A 93 22.95 -16.74 21.72
#